data_AF-A0A958KYK0-F1
#
_entry.id   AF-A0A958KYK0-F1
#
_cell.length_a   1.000
_cell.length_b   1.000
_cell.length_c   1.000
_cell.angle_alpha   90.00
_cell.angle_beta   90.00
_cell.angle_gamma   90.00
#
_symmetry.space_group_name_H-M   'P 1'
#
loop_
_entity.id
_entity.type
_entity.pdbx_description
1 polymer ?
#
loop_
_entity_poly.entity_id
_entity_poly.type
_entity_poly.pdbx_seq_one_letter_code
_entity_poly.pdbx_strand_id
1 'polypeptide(L)'
;MSLAKFFLIVPPGLEELAKQELLDKAPGLNVLRAEKGGIEIEAPFELGLTLNLVLKIPSGVLLRIAEFKCRDLPKLYNKVS
;
A
#
# COMPACT_ATOMS: atom_id res chain seq x y z
N MET A 1 7.36 -8.27 15.13
CA MET A 1 7.13 -6.98 14.43
C MET A 1 5.68 -6.96 13.97
N SER A 2 4.95 -5.87 14.20
CA SER A 2 3.56 -5.77 13.74
C SER A 2 3.52 -5.57 12.23
N LEU A 3 2.71 -6.37 11.54
CA LEU A 3 2.42 -6.17 10.13
C LEU A 3 1.43 -5.01 9.95
N ALA A 4 1.64 -4.22 8.90
CA ALA A 4 0.78 -3.12 8.51
C ALA A 4 0.45 -3.21 7.02
N LYS A 5 -0.71 -2.67 6.64
CA LYS A 5 -1.18 -2.66 5.25
C LYS A 5 -0.75 -1.38 4.54
N PHE A 6 -0.23 -1.54 3.33
CA PHE A 6 0.18 -0.43 2.49
C PHE A 6 -0.46 -0.53 1.10
N PHE A 7 -0.65 0.62 0.47
CA PHE A 7 -1.08 0.73 -0.92
C PHE A 7 -0.03 1.49 -1.72
N LEU A 8 0.54 0.84 -2.73
CA LEU A 8 1.49 1.42 -3.67
C LEU A 8 0.70 2.00 -4.84
N ILE A 9 0.80 3.30 -5.05
CA ILE A 9 0.20 3.98 -6.20
C ILE A 9 1.07 3.67 -7.42
N VAL A 10 0.51 3.07 -8.46
CA VAL A 10 1.25 2.66 -9.65
C VAL A 10 0.63 3.32 -10.89
N PRO A 11 1.44 3.86 -11.82
CA PRO A 11 0.91 4.34 -13.10
C PRO A 11 0.15 3.22 -13.84
N PRO A 12 -1.06 3.47 -14.36
CA PRO A 12 -1.83 2.45 -15.05
C PRO A 12 -1.07 1.81 -16.22
N GLY A 13 -1.06 0.48 -16.28
CA GLY A 13 -0.33 -0.31 -17.27
C GLY A 13 1.07 -0.76 -16.83
N LEU A 14 1.56 -0.32 -15.65
CA LEU A 14 2.84 -0.73 -15.09
C LEU A 14 2.71 -1.64 -13.86
N GLU A 15 1.51 -2.10 -13.53
CA GLU A 15 1.24 -2.87 -12.30
C GLU A 15 2.05 -4.16 -12.22
N GLU A 16 2.14 -4.94 -13.30
CA GLU A 16 2.94 -6.18 -13.30
C GLU A 16 4.44 -5.90 -13.18
N LEU A 17 4.94 -4.83 -13.81
CA LEU A 17 6.34 -4.45 -13.69
C LEU A 17 6.66 -3.93 -12.28
N ALA A 18 5.76 -3.15 -11.66
CA ALA A 18 5.89 -2.69 -10.28
C ALA A 18 5.85 -3.85 -9.28
N LYS A 19 4.99 -4.85 -9.53
CA LYS A 19 4.92 -6.07 -8.74
C LYS A 19 6.22 -6.87 -8.84
N GLN A 20 6.77 -7.00 -10.04
CA GLN A 20 8.06 -7.67 -10.23
C GLN A 20 9.19 -6.91 -9.51
N GLU A 21 9.27 -5.59 -9.68
CA GLU A 21 10.24 -4.75 -8.95
C GLU A 21 10.13 -4.94 -7.43
N LEU A 22 8.91 -4.98 -6.89
CA LEU A 22 8.66 -5.19 -5.46
C LEU A 22 9.22 -6.54 -4.98
N LEU A 23 8.93 -7.62 -5.71
CA LEU A 23 9.38 -8.97 -5.35
C LEU A 23 10.89 -9.12 -5.46
N ASP A 24 11.52 -8.44 -6.43
CA ASP A 24 12.97 -8.45 -6.61
C ASP A 24 13.69 -7.68 -5.49
N LYS A 25 13.18 -6.51 -5.11
CA LYS A 25 13.81 -5.61 -4.12
C LYS A 25 13.48 -5.96 -2.67
N ALA A 26 12.34 -6.60 -2.45
CA ALA A 26 11.87 -6.97 -1.13
C ALA A 26 11.35 -8.42 -1.16
N PRO A 27 12.25 -9.41 -1.25
CA PRO A 27 11.86 -10.81 -1.35
C PRO A 27 11.10 -11.25 -0.09
N GLY A 28 10.03 -12.03 -0.30
CA GLY A 28 9.18 -12.55 0.78
C GLY A 28 8.06 -11.62 1.24
N LEU A 29 7.89 -10.46 0.61
CA LEU A 29 6.74 -9.58 0.85
C LEU A 29 5.47 -10.16 0.23
N ASN A 30 4.37 -10.11 0.97
CA ASN A 30 3.11 -10.67 0.51
C ASN A 30 2.30 -9.60 -0.24
N VAL A 31 2.05 -9.84 -1.52
CA VAL A 31 1.16 -9.01 -2.34
C VAL A 31 -0.28 -9.49 -2.11
N LEU A 32 -1.09 -8.65 -1.48
CA LEU A 32 -2.48 -8.99 -1.16
C LEU A 32 -3.38 -8.84 -2.38
N ARG A 33 -3.19 -7.78 -3.15
CA ARG A 33 -4.01 -7.46 -4.31
C ARG A 33 -3.26 -6.56 -5.27
N ALA A 34 -3.38 -6.81 -6.57
CA ALA A 34 -3.02 -5.86 -7.61
C ALA A 34 -4.29 -5.42 -8.33
N GLU A 35 -4.47 -4.13 -8.50
CA GLU A 35 -5.61 -3.56 -9.22
C GLU A 35 -5.16 -2.40 -10.09
N LYS A 36 -6.03 -1.95 -11.00
CA LYS A 36 -5.69 -0.84 -11.87
C LYS A 36 -5.32 0.39 -11.04
N GLY A 37 -4.11 0.88 -11.22
CA GLY A 37 -3.58 2.03 -10.50
C GLY A 37 -2.87 1.74 -9.18
N GLY A 38 -2.73 0.48 -8.76
CA GLY A 38 -1.95 0.19 -7.55
C GLY A 38 -1.88 -1.25 -7.06
N ILE A 39 -1.09 -1.44 -6.01
CA ILE A 39 -0.82 -2.74 -5.40
C ILE A 39 -0.99 -2.61 -3.89
N GLU A 40 -1.80 -3.49 -3.31
CA GLU A 40 -1.95 -3.64 -1.86
C GLU A 40 -1.01 -4.72 -1.33
N ILE A 41 -0.29 -4.39 -0.26
CA ILE A 41 0.70 -5.28 0.37
C ILE A 41 0.53 -5.29 1.89
N GLU A 42 1.10 -6.31 2.51
CA GLU A 42 1.30 -6.37 3.95
C GLU A 42 2.79 -6.49 4.26
N ALA A 43 3.30 -5.62 5.13
CA ALA A 43 4.72 -5.51 5.45
C ALA A 43 4.94 -5.14 6.91
N PRO A 44 6.11 -5.44 7.51
CA PRO A 44 6.57 -4.74 8.70
C PRO A 44 6.55 -3.23 8.48
N PHE A 45 6.19 -2.47 9.51
CA PHE A 45 5.99 -1.03 9.44
C PHE A 45 7.19 -0.29 8.83
N GLU A 46 8.38 -0.56 9.36
CA GLU A 46 9.63 0.06 8.93
C GLU A 46 9.96 -0.29 7.48
N LEU A 47 9.77 -1.57 7.11
CA LEU A 47 9.98 -2.02 5.73
C LEU A 47 9.04 -1.28 4.78
N GLY A 48 7.75 -1.20 5.09
CA GLY A 48 6.76 -0.51 4.26
C GLY A 48 7.08 0.97 4.03
N LEU A 49 7.60 1.67 5.06
CA LEU A 49 8.05 3.05 4.92
C LEU A 49 9.27 3.18 3.97
N THR A 50 10.25 2.28 4.10
CA THR A 50 11.47 2.30 3.28
C THR A 50 11.23 2.01 1.79
N LEU A 51 10.10 1.39 1.43
CA LEU A 51 9.75 1.11 0.04
C LEU A 51 9.67 2.40 -0.81
N ASN A 52 9.31 3.54 -0.23
CA ASN A 52 9.31 4.84 -0.92
C ASN A 52 10.70 5.23 -1.46
N LEU A 53 11.78 4.76 -0.82
CA LEU A 53 13.15 5.11 -1.20
C LEU A 53 13.69 4.17 -2.29
N VAL A 54 13.24 2.91 -2.24
CA VAL A 54 13.83 1.79 -2.97
C VAL A 54 13.10 1.50 -4.28
N LEU A 55 11.77 1.54 -4.28
CA LEU A 55 10.95 1.30 -5.47
C LEU A 55 10.97 2.54 -6.38
N LYS A 56 10.90 2.32 -7.70
CA LYS A 56 11.03 3.38 -8.71
C LYS A 56 9.79 3.53 -9.57
N ILE A 57 8.99 2.48 -9.69
CA ILE A 57 7.76 2.50 -10.50
C ILE A 57 6.59 3.11 -9.72
N PRO A 58 6.33 2.73 -8.44
CA PRO A 58 5.26 3.37 -7.67
C PRO A 58 5.55 4.85 -7.44
N SER A 59 4.52 5.69 -7.58
CA SER A 59 4.62 7.14 -7.32
C SER A 59 4.49 7.51 -5.84
N GLY A 60 4.03 6.57 -5.00
CA GLY A 60 3.97 6.73 -3.56
C GLY A 60 3.53 5.45 -2.85
N VAL A 61 3.90 5.32 -1.58
CA VAL A 61 3.48 4.22 -0.70
C VAL A 61 2.64 4.79 0.45
N LEU A 62 1.36 4.45 0.47
CA LEU A 62 0.39 4.92 1.47
C LEU A 62 0.20 3.88 2.57
N LEU A 63 0.29 4.30 3.82
CA LEU A 63 -0.06 3.47 4.98
C LEU A 63 -1.58 3.51 5.21
N ARG A 64 -2.20 2.33 5.39
CA ARG A 64 -3.62 2.26 5.76
C ARG A 64 -3.78 2.41 7.28
N ILE A 65 -4.22 3.58 7.70
CA ILE A 65 -4.46 3.90 9.12
C ILE A 65 -5.71 3.22 9.66
N ALA A 66 -6.78 3.18 8.87
CA ALA A 66 -8.05 2.58 9.26
C ALA A 66 -8.88 2.20 8.02
N GLU A 67 -9.81 1.27 8.21
CA GLU A 67 -10.82 0.91 7.21
C GLU A 67 -12.16 0.68 7.92
N PHE A 68 -13.20 1.40 7.52
CA PHE A 68 -14.51 1.30 8.14
C PHE A 68 -15.62 1.75 7.18
N LYS A 69 -16.82 1.17 7.35
CA LYS A 69 -18.03 1.62 6.64
C LYS A 69 -18.50 2.93 7.25
N CYS A 70 -18.72 3.93 6.40
CA CYS A 70 -19.31 5.20 6.80
C CYS A 70 -20.42 5.60 5.83
N ARG A 71 -21.59 5.99 6.36
CA ARG A 71 -22.77 6.34 5.56
C ARG A 71 -23.19 7.80 5.67
N ASP A 72 -22.71 8.49 6.69
CA ASP A 72 -23.07 9.86 6.98
C ASP A 72 -21.86 10.62 7.55
N LEU A 73 -21.84 11.94 7.35
CA LEU A 73 -20.74 12.80 7.77
C LEU A 73 -20.54 12.84 9.29
N PRO A 74 -21.60 12.84 10.14
CA PRO A 74 -21.42 12.78 11.59
C PRO A 74 -20.67 11.53 12.07
N LYS A 75 -20.97 10.34 11.50
CA LYS A 75 -20.22 9.12 11.83
C LYS A 75 -18.76 9.19 11.36
N LEU A 76 -18.50 9.84 10.23
CA LEU A 76 -17.12 10.05 9.76
C LEU A 76 -16.37 10.89 10.80
N TYR A 77 -16.92 12.04 11.18
CA TYR A 77 -16.31 12.94 12.17
C TYR A 77 -15.92 12.21 13.46
N ASN A 78 -16.85 11.42 14.02
CA ASN A 78 -16.64 10.64 15.24
C ASN A 78 -15.57 9.54 15.11
N LYS A 79 -15.22 9.12 13.90
CA LYS A 79 -14.21 8.08 13.63
C LYS A 79 -12.83 8.64 13.33
N VAL A 80 -12.73 9.90 12.91
CA VAL A 80 -11.47 10.52 12.45
C VAL A 80 -10.96 11.64 13.34
N SER A 81 -11.79 12.14 14.27
CA SER A 81 -11.44 13.22 15.21
C SER A 81 -11.11 12.70 16.60
#